data_AF-A0A3M1KN10-F1
#
_entry.id   AF-A0A3M1KN10-F1
#
_cell.length_a   1.000
_cell.length_b   1.000
_cell.length_c   1.000
_cell.angle_alpha   90.00
_cell.angle_beta   90.00
_cell.angle_gamma   90.00
#
_symmetry.space_group_name_H-M   'P 1'
#
loop_
_entity.id
_entity.type
_entity.pdbx_description
1 polymer ?
#
loop_
_entity_poly.entity_id
_entity_poly.type
_entity_poly.pdbx_seq_one_letter_code
_entity_poly.pdbx_strand_id
1 'polypeptide(L)'
;MELPSGFRIALFAALVVAGAWASYWPRIKAHRVPRRPIVHQAAMAAGICLAILGLVRGPGTLGVVLAVFAVIGAIFFLFSSLTSAVPQKRPAVEVGGRVLPFEATDSEGARFDLGSLAGRPILLKFFRGFW
;
A
#
# COMPACT_ATOMS: atom_id res chain seq x y z
N MET A 1 -11.86 10.21 37.82
CA MET A 1 -12.07 8.77 37.57
C MET A 1 -10.87 8.29 36.80
N GLU A 2 -10.05 7.39 37.36
CA GLU A 2 -8.84 6.92 36.67
C GLU A 2 -9.21 5.91 35.58
N LEU A 3 -8.71 6.12 34.36
CA LEU A 3 -8.90 5.18 33.26
C LEU A 3 -8.16 3.85 33.54
N PRO A 4 -8.76 2.68 33.26
CA PRO A 4 -8.10 1.39 33.39
C PRO A 4 -6.77 1.35 32.62
N SER A 5 -5.76 0.67 33.16
CA SER A 5 -4.45 0.54 32.51
C SER A 5 -4.57 -0.09 31.11
N GLY A 6 -5.42 -1.11 30.95
CA GLY A 6 -5.72 -1.72 29.66
C GLY A 6 -6.33 -0.73 28.65
N PHE A 7 -7.19 0.18 29.10
CA PHE A 7 -7.78 1.21 28.23
C PHE A 7 -6.71 2.16 27.68
N ARG A 8 -5.80 2.64 28.55
CA ARG A 8 -4.71 3.55 28.14
C ARG A 8 -3.80 2.90 27.11
N ILE A 9 -3.48 1.61 27.30
CA ILE A 9 -2.66 0.83 26.36
C ILE A 9 -3.39 0.65 25.02
N ALA A 10 -4.67 0.28 25.05
CA ALA A 10 -5.48 0.11 23.83
C ALA A 10 -5.64 1.42 23.05
N LEU A 11 -5.84 2.54 23.75
CA LEU A 11 -5.87 3.87 23.16
C LEU A 11 -4.53 4.23 22.51
N PHE A 12 -3.43 3.99 23.21
CA PHE A 12 -2.10 4.25 22.66
C PHE A 12 -1.82 3.39 21.41
N ALA A 13 -2.20 2.11 21.44
CA ALA A 13 -2.12 1.24 20.27
C ALA A 13 -2.90 1.79 19.07
N ALA A 14 -4.15 2.23 19.29
CA ALA A 14 -4.97 2.85 18.26
C ALA A 14 -4.33 4.13 17.69
N LEU A 15 -3.75 4.98 18.55
CA LEU A 15 -3.06 6.20 18.13
C LEU A 15 -1.81 5.90 17.30
N VAL A 16 -1.03 4.88 17.67
CA VAL A 16 0.15 4.44 16.90
C VAL A 16 -0.26 3.98 15.50
N VAL A 17 -1.28 3.11 15.40
CA VAL A 17 -1.78 2.60 14.13
C VAL A 17 -2.39 3.71 13.28
N ALA A 18 -3.22 4.57 13.87
CA ALA A 18 -3.83 5.72 13.19
C ALA A 18 -2.77 6.72 12.72
N GLY A 19 -1.76 7.00 13.54
CA GLY A 19 -0.64 7.88 13.20
C GLY A 19 0.20 7.33 12.05
N ALA A 20 0.50 6.03 12.06
CA ALA A 20 1.20 5.37 10.96
C ALA A 20 0.40 5.43 9.65
N TRP A 21 -0.92 5.22 9.71
CA TRP A 21 -1.79 5.41 8.55
C TRP A 21 -1.81 6.86 8.06
N ALA A 22 -1.97 7.81 8.97
CA ALA A 22 -2.01 9.24 8.66
C ALA A 22 -0.70 9.72 8.02
N SER A 23 0.46 9.22 8.46
CA SER A 23 1.76 9.55 7.86
C SER A 23 2.00 8.85 6.52
N TYR A 24 1.41 7.68 6.31
CA TYR A 24 1.59 6.90 5.08
C TYR A 24 0.66 7.35 3.94
N TRP A 25 -0.57 7.73 4.26
CA TRP A 25 -1.60 8.05 3.29
C TRP A 25 -1.21 9.16 2.28
N PRO A 26 -0.58 10.27 2.68
CA PRO A 26 -0.09 11.28 1.74
C PRO A 26 0.95 10.72 0.76
N ARG A 27 1.75 9.72 1.18
CA ARG A 27 2.77 9.09 0.32
C ARG A 27 2.13 8.21 -0.75
N ILE A 28 1.01 7.57 -0.43
CA ILE A 28 0.18 6.85 -1.42
C ILE A 28 -0.34 7.84 -2.47
N LYS A 29 -1.00 8.92 -2.03
CA LYS A 29 -1.55 9.93 -2.94
C LYS A 29 -0.49 10.58 -3.83
N ALA A 30 0.71 10.80 -3.30
CA ALA A 30 1.81 11.39 -4.04
C ALA A 30 2.56 10.38 -4.93
N HIS A 31 2.18 9.10 -4.96
CA HIS A 31 2.92 8.00 -5.61
C HIS A 31 4.40 7.91 -5.17
N ARG A 32 4.69 8.30 -3.92
CA ARG A 32 6.03 8.31 -3.30
C ARG A 32 6.15 7.26 -2.20
N VAL A 33 5.43 6.15 -2.34
CA VAL A 33 5.45 5.05 -1.38
C VAL A 33 6.85 4.43 -1.38
N PRO A 34 7.53 4.32 -0.21
CA PRO A 34 8.82 3.68 -0.15
C PRO A 34 8.69 2.20 -0.57
N ARG A 35 9.66 1.71 -1.36
CA ARG A 35 9.67 0.31 -1.83
C ARG A 35 9.56 -0.71 -0.69
N ARG A 36 10.14 -0.38 0.47
CA ARG A 36 10.07 -1.20 1.70
C ARG A 36 9.69 -0.28 2.86
N PRO A 37 8.41 -0.22 3.26
CA PRO A 37 7.93 0.68 4.31
C PRO A 37 8.27 0.18 5.73
N ILE A 38 9.52 -0.23 5.99
CA ILE A 38 9.94 -0.95 7.20
C ILE A 38 9.52 -0.23 8.49
N VAL A 39 9.70 1.09 8.58
CA VAL A 39 9.31 1.88 9.75
C VAL A 39 7.80 1.78 10.02
N HIS A 40 6.98 1.81 8.97
CA HIS A 40 5.53 1.70 9.12
C HIS A 40 5.13 0.27 9.47
N GLN A 41 5.77 -0.74 8.85
CA GLN A 41 5.56 -2.14 9.20
C GLN A 41 5.90 -2.42 10.67
N ALA A 42 7.02 -1.89 11.16
CA ALA A 42 7.42 -2.01 12.56
C ALA A 42 6.42 -1.32 13.50
N ALA A 43 5.95 -0.11 13.15
CA ALA A 43 4.92 0.59 13.92
C ALA A 43 3.59 -0.19 13.95
N MET A 44 3.18 -0.81 12.83
CA MET A 44 1.98 -1.65 12.78
C MET A 44 2.12 -2.91 13.64
N ALA A 45 3.28 -3.59 13.57
CA ALA A 45 3.56 -4.74 14.41
C ALA A 45 3.55 -4.38 15.91
N ALA A 46 4.19 -3.27 16.28
CA ALA A 46 4.14 -2.73 17.64
C ALA A 46 2.71 -2.39 18.07
N GLY A 47 1.91 -1.79 17.18
CA GLY A 47 0.50 -1.52 17.40
C GLY A 47 -0.32 -2.77 17.72
N ILE A 48 -0.09 -3.87 17.01
CA ILE A 48 -0.74 -5.17 17.29
C ILE A 48 -0.34 -5.67 18.68
N CYS A 49 0.96 -5.68 19.00
CA CYS A 49 1.44 -6.14 20.30
C CYS A 49 0.85 -5.32 21.46
N LEU A 50 0.78 -4.00 21.30
CA LEU A 50 0.17 -3.10 22.28
C LEU A 50 -1.34 -3.33 22.41
N ALA A 51 -2.05 -3.51 21.31
CA ALA A 51 -3.49 -3.78 21.34
C ALA A 51 -3.81 -5.10 22.07
N ILE A 52 -3.06 -6.16 21.79
CA ILE A 52 -3.19 -7.45 22.49
C ILE A 52 -2.88 -7.28 23.99
N LEU A 53 -1.81 -6.57 24.34
CA LEU A 53 -1.49 -6.28 25.73
C LEU A 53 -2.61 -5.50 26.43
N GLY A 54 -3.21 -4.51 25.76
CA GLY A 54 -4.34 -3.74 26.27
C GLY A 54 -5.54 -4.63 26.58
N LEU A 55 -5.86 -5.58 25.69
CA LEU A 55 -6.93 -6.57 25.87
C LEU A 55 -6.70 -7.47 27.09
N VAL A 56 -5.48 -7.99 27.25
CA VAL A 56 -5.12 -8.85 28.40
C VAL A 56 -5.20 -8.10 29.73
N ARG A 57 -5.02 -6.78 29.73
CA ARG A 57 -5.05 -5.92 30.94
C ARG A 57 -6.44 -5.40 31.31
N GLY A 58 -7.51 -5.90 30.69
CA GLY A 58 -8.89 -5.53 31.01
C GLY A 58 -9.23 -4.09 30.62
N PRO A 59 -9.42 -3.80 29.32
CA PRO A 59 -9.53 -2.43 28.82
C PRO A 59 -10.94 -1.83 28.89
N GLY A 60 -11.93 -2.62 29.35
CA GLY A 60 -13.35 -2.26 29.27
C GLY A 60 -13.87 -2.23 27.82
N THR A 61 -15.18 -2.06 27.65
CA THR A 61 -15.85 -2.17 26.34
C THR A 61 -15.27 -1.23 25.28
N LEU A 62 -15.08 0.04 25.62
CA LEU A 62 -14.52 1.02 24.67
C LEU A 62 -13.07 0.71 24.31
N GLY A 63 -12.27 0.25 25.27
CA GLY A 63 -10.89 -0.14 25.01
C GLY A 63 -10.78 -1.41 24.16
N VAL A 64 -11.74 -2.35 24.26
CA VAL A 64 -11.85 -3.48 23.31
C VAL A 64 -12.06 -2.98 21.89
N VAL A 65 -12.99 -2.03 21.68
CA VAL A 65 -13.25 -1.45 20.34
C VAL A 65 -11.98 -0.81 19.78
N LEU A 66 -11.26 -0.02 20.58
CA LEU A 66 -10.00 0.61 20.16
C LEU A 66 -8.92 -0.42 19.80
N ALA A 67 -8.76 -1.46 20.61
CA ALA A 67 -7.79 -2.52 20.35
C ALA A 67 -8.13 -3.30 19.06
N VAL A 68 -9.40 -3.63 18.83
CA VAL A 68 -9.86 -4.31 17.61
C VAL A 68 -9.59 -3.44 16.38
N PHE A 69 -9.90 -2.15 16.43
CA PHE A 69 -9.62 -1.22 15.34
C PHE A 69 -8.11 -1.15 15.03
N ALA A 70 -7.27 -1.06 16.07
CA ALA A 70 -5.82 -1.06 15.91
C ALA A 70 -5.32 -2.35 15.24
N VAL A 71 -5.80 -3.51 15.68
CA VAL A 71 -5.41 -4.82 15.12
C VAL A 71 -5.82 -4.94 13.65
N ILE A 72 -7.08 -4.64 13.32
CA ILE A 72 -7.58 -4.75 11.93
C ILE A 72 -6.81 -3.79 11.03
N GLY A 73 -6.63 -2.53 11.43
CA GLY A 73 -5.92 -1.53 10.64
C GLY A 73 -4.45 -1.88 10.40
N ALA A 74 -3.78 -2.47 11.40
CA ALA A 74 -2.39 -2.92 11.30
C ALA A 74 -2.24 -4.18 10.45
N ILE A 75 -3.11 -5.19 10.64
CA ILE A 75 -3.12 -6.41 9.83
C ILE A 75 -3.36 -6.08 8.36
N PHE A 76 -4.35 -5.23 8.09
CA PHE A 76 -4.64 -4.79 6.73
C PHE A 76 -3.42 -4.14 6.07
N PHE A 77 -2.74 -3.23 6.77
CA PHE A 77 -1.51 -2.61 6.27
C PHE A 77 -0.42 -3.64 5.96
N LEU A 78 -0.14 -4.55 6.91
CA LEU A 78 0.92 -5.55 6.76
C LEU A 78 0.62 -6.53 5.61
N PHE A 79 -0.63 -6.98 5.52
CA PHE A 79 -1.09 -7.86 4.45
C PHE A 79 -0.99 -7.20 3.08
N SER A 80 -1.47 -5.95 2.95
CA SER A 80 -1.34 -5.19 1.71
C SER A 80 0.13 -4.96 1.35
N SER A 81 0.97 -4.64 2.33
CA SER A 81 2.40 -4.46 2.09
C SER A 81 3.07 -5.75 1.61
N LEU A 82 2.71 -6.91 2.17
CA LEU A 82 3.26 -8.21 1.78
C LEU A 82 2.88 -8.59 0.34
N THR A 83 1.63 -8.31 -0.05
CA THR A 83 1.08 -8.67 -1.37
C THR A 83 1.37 -7.64 -2.46
N SER A 84 1.87 -6.45 -2.10
CA SER A 84 2.15 -5.35 -3.04
C SER A 84 3.41 -5.50 -3.90
N ALA A 85 4.12 -6.63 -3.84
CA ALA A 85 5.37 -6.82 -4.56
C ALA A 85 5.18 -6.66 -6.08
N VAL A 86 5.81 -5.65 -6.67
CA VAL A 86 5.88 -5.47 -8.12
C VAL A 86 7.20 -6.05 -8.63
N PRO A 87 7.21 -6.82 -9.74
CA PRO A 87 8.44 -7.35 -10.32
C PRO A 87 9.47 -6.24 -10.55
N GLN A 88 10.70 -6.44 -10.08
CA GLN A 88 11.81 -5.56 -10.37
C GLN A 88 12.28 -5.79 -11.81
N LYS A 89 11.62 -5.15 -12.78
CA LYS A 89 12.10 -5.16 -14.16
C LYS A 89 12.87 -3.88 -14.44
N ARG A 90 14.06 -4.01 -15.02
CA ARG A 90 14.75 -2.87 -15.64
C ARG A 90 13.91 -2.41 -16.84
N PRO A 91 13.91 -1.10 -17.17
CA PRO A 91 13.30 -0.63 -18.41
C PRO A 91 13.85 -1.44 -19.58
N ALA A 92 12.96 -1.94 -20.45
CA ALA A 92 13.36 -2.72 -21.62
C ALA A 92 13.96 -1.84 -22.74
N VAL A 93 13.72 -0.53 -22.67
CA VAL A 93 14.18 0.48 -23.62
C VAL A 93 14.73 1.67 -22.84
N GLU A 94 15.90 2.15 -23.25
CA GLU A 94 16.54 3.35 -22.69
C GLU A 94 16.29 4.57 -23.58
N VAL A 95 16.51 5.78 -23.06
CA VAL A 95 16.38 7.02 -23.85
C VAL A 95 17.39 7.01 -25.00
N GLY A 96 16.91 7.26 -26.23
CA GLY A 96 17.72 7.14 -27.45
C GLY A 96 17.81 5.72 -28.03
N GLY A 97 17.32 4.72 -27.29
CA GLY A 97 17.20 3.34 -27.76
C GLY A 97 16.09 3.17 -28.81
N ARG A 98 16.19 2.10 -29.60
CA ARG A 98 15.13 1.71 -30.52
C ARG A 98 13.94 1.14 -29.75
N VAL A 99 12.74 1.56 -30.11
CA VAL A 99 11.51 0.95 -29.59
C VAL A 99 11.44 -0.52 -30.02
N LEU A 100 10.98 -1.39 -29.13
CA LEU A 100 10.79 -2.81 -29.44
C LEU A 100 9.52 -2.98 -30.29
N PRO A 101 9.58 -3.73 -31.41
CA PRO A 101 8.38 -4.03 -32.18
C PRO A 101 7.41 -4.84 -31.32
N PHE A 102 6.12 -4.54 -31.43
CA PHE A 102 5.07 -5.35 -30.84
C PHE A 102 3.83 -5.34 -31.73
N GLU A 103 3.08 -6.43 -31.63
CA GLU A 103 1.75 -6.56 -32.21
C GLU A 103 0.73 -6.69 -31.09
N ALA A 104 -0.44 -6.13 -31.29
CA ALA A 104 -1.56 -6.19 -30.37
C ALA A 104 -2.87 -6.29 -31.15
N THR A 105 -3.95 -6.56 -30.44
CA THR A 105 -5.31 -6.40 -30.97
C THR A 105 -5.86 -5.10 -30.41
N ASP A 106 -6.46 -4.25 -31.26
CA ASP A 106 -7.10 -3.02 -30.82
C ASP A 106 -8.51 -3.26 -30.24
N SER A 107 -9.21 -2.17 -29.89
CA SER A 107 -10.56 -2.24 -29.31
C SER A 107 -11.62 -2.79 -30.26
N GLU A 108 -11.38 -2.75 -31.56
CA GLU A 108 -12.31 -3.22 -32.61
C GLU A 108 -11.99 -4.67 -33.05
N GLY A 109 -10.99 -5.30 -32.42
CA GLY A 109 -10.55 -6.65 -32.79
C GLY A 109 -9.59 -6.67 -33.99
N ALA A 110 -9.16 -5.52 -34.50
CA ALA A 110 -8.21 -5.46 -35.60
C ALA A 110 -6.76 -5.62 -35.11
N ARG A 111 -5.91 -6.17 -35.98
CA ARG A 111 -4.48 -6.32 -35.70
C ARG A 111 -3.81 -4.96 -35.76
N PHE A 112 -3.13 -4.59 -34.68
CA PHE A 112 -2.27 -3.42 -34.57
C PHE A 112 -0.80 -3.88 -34.58
N ASP A 113 0.01 -3.25 -35.43
CA ASP A 113 1.47 -3.37 -35.43
C ASP A 113 2.09 -2.00 -35.16
N LEU A 114 3.08 -1.94 -34.26
CA LEU A 114 3.79 -0.70 -33.95
C LEU A 114 4.47 -0.10 -35.19
N GLY A 115 4.91 -0.93 -36.14
CA GLY A 115 5.50 -0.49 -37.40
C GLY A 115 4.60 0.42 -38.23
N SER A 116 3.27 0.30 -38.09
CA SER A 116 2.30 1.17 -38.76
C SER A 116 2.42 2.66 -38.38
N LEU A 117 3.10 2.98 -37.27
CA LEU A 117 3.33 4.33 -36.78
C LEU A 117 4.73 4.88 -37.11
N ALA A 118 5.51 4.16 -37.93
CA ALA A 118 6.86 4.57 -38.31
C ALA A 118 6.89 6.00 -38.89
N GLY A 119 7.91 6.77 -38.49
CA GLY A 119 8.11 8.15 -38.93
C GLY A 119 7.25 9.19 -38.20
N ARG A 120 6.44 8.80 -37.21
CA ARG A 120 5.63 9.72 -36.40
C ARG A 120 6.12 9.74 -34.94
N PRO A 121 6.08 10.91 -34.27
CA PRO A 121 6.26 10.96 -32.82
C PRO A 121 5.04 10.31 -32.15
N ILE A 122 5.28 9.34 -31.27
CA ILE A 122 4.23 8.58 -30.59
C ILE A 122 4.46 8.56 -29.08
N LEU A 123 3.37 8.49 -28.33
CA LEU A 123 3.36 8.26 -26.88
C LEU A 123 2.73 6.90 -26.60
N LEU A 124 3.53 5.96 -26.09
CA LEU A 124 3.02 4.67 -25.63
C LEU A 124 2.61 4.78 -24.16
N LYS A 125 1.32 4.59 -23.88
CA LYS A 125 0.77 4.61 -22.52
C LYS A 125 0.35 3.20 -22.11
N PHE A 126 0.99 2.67 -21.07
CA PHE A 126 0.67 1.36 -20.52
C PHE A 126 -0.33 1.48 -19.37
N PHE A 127 -1.37 0.66 -19.42
CA PHE A 127 -2.38 0.57 -18.36
C PHE A 127 -2.39 -0.86 -17.80
N ARG A 128 -2.72 -1.01 -16.51
CA ARG A 128 -2.93 -2.34 -15.91
C ARG A 128 -4.28 -2.96 -16.28
N GLY A 129 -5.21 -2.15 -16.77
CA GLY A 129 -6.47 -2.58 -17.34
C GLY A 129 -7.26 -1.38 -17.86
N PHE A 130 -8.23 -1.67 -18.72
CA PHE A 130 -9.16 -0.70 -19.29
C PHE A 130 -10.41 -0.72 -18.43
N TRP A 131 -10.48 0.19 -17.46
CA TRP A 131 -11.63 0.41 -16.59
C TRP A 131 -11.94 1.89 -16.51
#